data_AF-B1NF25-F1
#
_entry.id   AF-B1NF25-F1
#
_cell.length_a   1.000
_cell.length_b   1.000
_cell.length_c   1.000
_cell.angle_alpha   90.00
_cell.angle_beta   90.00
_cell.angle_gamma   90.00
#
_symmetry.space_group_name_H-M   'P 1'
#
loop_
_entity.id
_entity.type
_entity.pdbx_description
1 polymer ?
#
loop_
_entity_poly.entity_id
_entity_poly.type
_entity_poly.pdbx_seq_one_letter_code
_entity_poly.pdbx_strand_id
1 'polypeptide(L)'
;TLLSDIASALRYLHENRIIHRDLKPENIVLQQGEQRLIHKIIDLGYAKELDQGSLCTSFVGTLQYLAPELLEQQKYTVTVDYWSFGTLAFECITGFRPFLPNWQPVQWHSKVRQKSEMDIVVSEDLNGAVKFSSSLPYPNNLNSVLAQRLEKWLQLMLMWHPRQRGTDPVYGPNGCFKALDDILNLKLVHILNMVTGIIHTYPVTEDESLQSLKARIQNDTGIPEEDQELLQEAGLALIPDKPATQCISEGKLNEGRTLDMDLVFLFDNSKITYETQISPRPQPESVSCILQ
;
A
#
# COMPACT_ATOMS: atom_id res chain seq x y z
N THR A 1 6.38 -7.23 -2.02
CA THR A 1 6.31 -8.56 -2.67
C THR A 1 4.92 -9.16 -2.58
N LEU A 2 4.31 -9.22 -1.38
CA LEU A 2 2.94 -9.73 -1.14
C LEU A 2 1.90 -9.24 -2.17
N LEU A 3 1.75 -7.92 -2.32
CA LEU A 3 0.73 -7.34 -3.21
C LEU A 3 0.86 -7.84 -4.65
N SER A 4 2.10 -7.93 -5.17
CA SER A 4 2.38 -8.43 -6.51
C SER A 4 2.03 -9.91 -6.66
N ASP A 5 2.49 -10.74 -5.72
CA ASP A 5 2.26 -12.20 -5.74
C ASP A 5 0.76 -12.53 -5.67
N ILE A 6 0.05 -11.93 -4.72
CA ILE A 6 -1.37 -12.21 -4.48
C ILE A 6 -2.26 -11.63 -5.58
N ALA A 7 -1.96 -10.43 -6.08
CA ALA A 7 -2.67 -9.89 -7.24
C ALA A 7 -2.50 -10.76 -8.49
N SER A 8 -1.29 -11.28 -8.72
CA SER A 8 -1.04 -12.22 -9.82
C SER A 8 -1.82 -13.53 -9.66
N ALA A 9 -1.84 -14.09 -8.45
CA ALA A 9 -2.57 -15.32 -8.17
C ALA A 9 -4.10 -15.15 -8.29
N LEU A 10 -4.65 -14.06 -7.77
CA LEU A 10 -6.08 -13.75 -7.91
C LEU A 10 -6.50 -13.54 -9.36
N ARG A 11 -5.69 -12.78 -10.15
CA ARG A 11 -5.92 -12.64 -11.59
C ARG A 11 -6.00 -14.00 -12.27
N TYR A 12 -5.04 -14.88 -11.99
CA TYR A 12 -5.04 -16.23 -12.55
C TYR A 12 -6.31 -17.02 -12.19
N LEU A 13 -6.75 -16.99 -10.94
CA LEU A 13 -8.00 -17.66 -10.53
C LEU A 13 -9.21 -17.08 -11.29
N HIS A 14 -9.32 -15.75 -11.35
CA HIS A 14 -10.47 -15.05 -11.95
C HIS A 14 -10.52 -15.24 -13.48
N GLU A 15 -9.38 -15.26 -14.16
CA GLU A 15 -9.27 -15.57 -15.59
C GLU A 15 -9.71 -17.01 -15.90
N ASN A 16 -9.43 -17.94 -14.99
CA ASN A 16 -9.92 -19.32 -15.03
C ASN A 16 -11.34 -19.47 -14.47
N ARG A 17 -12.06 -18.36 -14.24
CA ARG A 17 -13.44 -18.32 -13.74
C ARG A 17 -13.63 -18.97 -12.36
N ILE A 18 -12.60 -18.94 -11.52
CA ILE A 18 -12.60 -19.45 -10.15
C ILE A 18 -12.64 -18.27 -9.17
N ILE A 19 -13.62 -18.23 -8.27
CA ILE A 19 -13.64 -17.29 -7.13
C ILE A 19 -13.14 -18.03 -5.89
N HIS A 20 -12.23 -17.43 -5.13
CA HIS A 20 -11.64 -18.04 -3.92
C HIS A 20 -12.62 -18.08 -2.74
N ARG A 21 -13.28 -16.95 -2.44
CA ARG A 21 -14.31 -16.76 -1.39
C ARG A 21 -13.87 -16.85 0.08
N ASP A 22 -12.70 -17.41 0.37
CA ASP A 22 -12.13 -17.42 1.73
C ASP A 22 -10.67 -16.94 1.74
N LEU A 23 -10.37 -15.84 1.03
CA LEU A 23 -9.02 -15.28 1.02
C LEU A 23 -8.74 -14.61 2.37
N LYS A 24 -7.68 -15.02 3.04
CA LYS A 24 -7.27 -14.55 4.38
C LYS A 24 -5.79 -14.89 4.62
N PRO A 25 -5.12 -14.27 5.60
CA PRO A 25 -3.71 -14.55 5.89
C PRO A 25 -3.39 -16.03 6.10
N GLU A 26 -4.27 -16.79 6.75
CA GLU A 26 -4.09 -18.23 7.00
C GLU A 26 -4.08 -19.07 5.70
N ASN A 27 -4.68 -18.54 4.63
CA ASN A 27 -4.73 -19.17 3.31
C ASN A 27 -3.64 -18.64 2.35
N ILE A 28 -2.63 -17.96 2.89
CA ILE A 28 -1.43 -17.56 2.16
C ILE A 28 -0.21 -18.23 2.78
N VAL A 29 0.45 -19.09 2.02
CA VAL A 29 1.70 -19.73 2.44
C VAL A 29 2.91 -19.04 1.81
N LEU A 30 4.03 -19.08 2.53
CA LEU A 30 5.31 -18.59 2.05
C LEU A 30 6.17 -19.77 1.61
N GLN A 31 6.63 -19.72 0.36
CA GLN A 31 7.56 -20.69 -0.20
C GLN A 31 8.92 -20.01 -0.41
N GLN A 32 10.00 -20.63 0.08
CA GLN A 32 11.36 -20.19 -0.24
C GLN A 32 11.62 -20.41 -1.73
N GLY A 33 11.80 -19.31 -2.47
CA GLY A 33 12.33 -19.31 -3.82
C GLY A 33 13.85 -19.11 -3.82
N GLU A 34 14.45 -19.07 -5.01
CA GLU A 34 15.91 -18.91 -5.17
C GLU A 34 16.43 -17.58 -4.61
N GLN A 35 15.64 -16.51 -4.68
CA GLN A 35 16.09 -15.14 -4.39
C GLN A 35 15.21 -14.41 -3.36
N ARG A 36 13.99 -14.90 -3.11
CA ARG A 36 13.02 -14.31 -2.19
C ARG A 36 11.98 -15.33 -1.73
N LEU A 37 11.24 -14.98 -0.68
CA LEU A 37 10.00 -15.68 -0.34
C LEU A 37 8.92 -15.33 -1.37
N ILE A 38 8.09 -16.33 -1.69
CA ILE A 38 7.01 -16.26 -2.68
C ILE A 38 5.70 -16.55 -1.95
N HIS A 39 4.75 -15.64 -2.04
CA HIS A 39 3.43 -15.82 -1.46
C HIS A 39 2.56 -16.66 -2.42
N LYS A 40 1.88 -17.67 -1.88
CA LYS A 40 0.99 -18.55 -2.65
C LYS A 40 -0.35 -18.68 -1.95
N ILE A 41 -1.43 -18.52 -2.72
CA ILE A 41 -2.78 -18.80 -2.27
C ILE A 41 -2.96 -20.32 -2.16
N ILE A 42 -3.55 -20.78 -1.07
CA ILE A 42 -3.94 -22.17 -0.82
C ILE A 42 -5.42 -22.27 -0.44
N ASP A 43 -5.90 -23.49 -0.24
CA ASP A 43 -7.26 -23.80 0.22
C ASP A 43 -8.40 -23.28 -0.69
N LEU A 44 -8.56 -23.97 -1.82
CA LEU A 44 -9.70 -23.79 -2.72
C LEU A 44 -10.94 -24.60 -2.27
N GLY A 45 -11.01 -25.07 -1.02
CA GLY A 45 -12.13 -25.85 -0.51
C GLY A 45 -13.46 -25.08 -0.53
N TYR A 46 -13.38 -23.76 -0.41
CA TYR A 46 -14.50 -22.85 -0.60
C TYR A 46 -14.54 -22.20 -1.98
N ALA A 47 -13.68 -22.57 -2.93
CA ALA A 47 -13.70 -21.95 -4.25
C ALA A 47 -14.94 -22.35 -5.07
N LYS A 48 -15.27 -21.58 -6.11
CA LYS A 48 -16.38 -21.91 -7.02
C LYS A 48 -16.12 -21.45 -8.45
N GLU A 49 -16.46 -22.31 -9.40
CA GLU A 49 -16.48 -22.01 -10.83
C GLU A 49 -17.72 -21.17 -11.20
N LEU A 50 -17.52 -20.14 -12.03
CA LEU A 50 -18.59 -19.25 -12.48
C LEU A 50 -19.54 -19.89 -13.51
N ASP A 51 -19.18 -20.99 -14.18
CA ASP A 51 -19.96 -21.45 -15.35
C ASP A 51 -21.31 -22.14 -15.04
N GLN A 52 -21.68 -22.32 -13.76
CA GLN A 52 -22.96 -22.93 -13.34
C GLN A 52 -24.12 -21.93 -13.13
N GLY A 53 -24.23 -20.85 -13.93
CA GLY A 53 -25.38 -19.90 -13.85
C GLY A 53 -25.23 -18.80 -12.79
N SER A 54 -24.03 -18.21 -12.72
CA SER A 54 -23.43 -17.56 -11.56
C SER A 54 -24.04 -16.25 -11.07
N LEU A 55 -24.99 -16.40 -10.16
CA LEU A 55 -25.17 -15.53 -8.99
C LEU A 55 -25.12 -16.46 -7.77
N CYS A 56 -24.06 -16.36 -6.97
CA CYS A 56 -23.79 -17.32 -5.90
C CYS A 56 -24.47 -16.87 -4.59
N THR A 57 -24.99 -17.81 -3.78
CA THR A 57 -25.78 -17.52 -2.56
C THR A 57 -25.31 -18.25 -1.30
N SER A 58 -24.22 -19.04 -1.38
CA SER A 58 -23.74 -19.83 -0.23
C SER A 58 -22.99 -18.96 0.78
N PHE A 59 -23.36 -19.07 2.06
CA PHE A 59 -22.65 -18.47 3.19
C PHE A 59 -21.44 -19.34 3.58
N VAL A 60 -20.25 -18.97 3.10
CA VAL A 60 -18.98 -19.64 3.40
C VAL A 60 -17.89 -18.58 3.58
N GLY A 61 -16.86 -18.90 4.37
CA GLY A 61 -15.70 -18.03 4.59
C GLY A 61 -15.55 -17.54 6.04
N THR A 62 -14.46 -16.83 6.27
CA THR A 62 -14.07 -16.31 7.59
C THR A 62 -14.62 -14.91 7.78
N LEU A 63 -15.53 -14.73 8.76
CA LEU A 63 -16.31 -13.50 8.99
C LEU A 63 -15.46 -12.21 8.98
N GLN A 64 -14.21 -12.30 9.45
CA GLN A 64 -13.28 -11.20 9.58
C GLN A 64 -12.79 -10.60 8.25
N TYR A 65 -12.80 -11.37 7.16
CA TYR A 65 -12.36 -10.97 5.81
C TYR A 65 -13.49 -11.06 4.77
N LEU A 66 -14.70 -11.35 5.25
CA LEU A 66 -15.86 -11.63 4.40
C LEU A 66 -16.44 -10.33 3.86
N ALA A 67 -16.75 -10.30 2.56
CA ALA A 67 -17.40 -9.17 1.93
C ALA A 67 -18.83 -8.96 2.48
N PRO A 68 -19.32 -7.72 2.62
CA PRO A 68 -20.64 -7.43 3.20
C PRO A 68 -21.81 -8.15 2.52
N GLU A 69 -21.78 -8.29 1.19
CA GLU A 69 -22.83 -8.94 0.42
C GLU A 69 -23.02 -10.43 0.76
N LEU A 70 -21.98 -11.10 1.27
CA LEU A 70 -22.06 -12.48 1.75
C LEU A 70 -22.81 -12.56 3.09
N LEU A 71 -22.64 -11.55 3.97
CA LEU A 71 -23.41 -11.44 5.22
C LEU A 71 -24.89 -11.14 4.95
N GLU A 72 -25.16 -10.35 3.91
CA GLU A 72 -26.52 -9.99 3.47
C GLU A 72 -27.20 -11.12 2.67
N GLN A 73 -26.53 -12.27 2.49
CA GLN A 73 -27.01 -13.41 1.69
C GLN A 73 -27.42 -12.99 0.27
N GLN A 74 -26.80 -11.94 -0.25
CA GLN A 74 -27.03 -11.45 -1.60
C GLN A 74 -26.22 -12.25 -2.60
N LYS A 75 -26.60 -12.07 -3.86
CA LYS A 75 -25.87 -12.64 -4.97
C LYS A 75 -24.55 -11.88 -5.16
N TYR A 76 -23.44 -12.61 -5.29
CA TYR A 76 -22.10 -12.03 -5.35
C TYR A 76 -21.29 -12.45 -6.59
N THR A 77 -20.17 -11.74 -6.82
CA THR A 77 -19.26 -11.91 -7.97
C THR A 77 -17.80 -12.02 -7.50
N VAL A 78 -16.83 -11.97 -8.42
CA VAL A 78 -15.37 -11.92 -8.11
C VAL A 78 -14.98 -10.80 -7.13
N THR A 79 -15.81 -9.76 -6.98
CA THR A 79 -15.53 -8.61 -6.13
C THR A 79 -15.50 -8.96 -4.64
N VAL A 80 -15.99 -10.13 -4.23
CA VAL A 80 -15.80 -10.62 -2.85
C VAL A 80 -14.33 -10.85 -2.54
N ASP A 81 -13.55 -11.38 -3.49
CA ASP A 81 -12.11 -11.60 -3.32
C ASP A 81 -11.35 -10.26 -3.27
N TYR A 82 -11.87 -9.20 -3.92
CA TYR A 82 -11.29 -7.86 -3.84
C TYR A 82 -11.38 -7.29 -2.43
N TRP A 83 -12.53 -7.48 -1.77
CA TRP A 83 -12.69 -7.06 -0.38
C TRP A 83 -11.73 -7.81 0.55
N SER A 84 -11.67 -9.14 0.41
CA SER A 84 -10.76 -9.96 1.19
C SER A 84 -9.29 -9.59 0.93
N PHE A 85 -8.91 -9.31 -0.30
CA PHE A 85 -7.55 -8.86 -0.62
C PHE A 85 -7.26 -7.45 -0.06
N GLY A 86 -8.23 -6.52 -0.14
CA GLY A 86 -8.09 -5.18 0.43
C GLY A 86 -7.93 -5.19 1.95
N THR A 87 -8.74 -6.00 2.64
CA THR A 87 -8.67 -6.13 4.11
C THR A 87 -7.33 -6.75 4.55
N LEU A 88 -6.87 -7.78 3.84
CA LEU A 88 -5.57 -8.40 4.05
C LEU A 88 -4.41 -7.43 3.77
N ALA A 89 -4.43 -6.72 2.64
CA ALA A 89 -3.41 -5.75 2.29
C ALA A 89 -3.32 -4.63 3.33
N PHE A 90 -4.45 -4.12 3.80
CA PHE A 90 -4.50 -3.11 4.87
C PHE A 90 -3.86 -3.64 6.16
N GLU A 91 -4.19 -4.86 6.57
CA GLU A 91 -3.64 -5.47 7.78
C GLU A 91 -2.14 -5.71 7.70
N CYS A 92 -1.61 -6.11 6.53
CA CYS A 92 -0.17 -6.22 6.35
C CYS A 92 0.57 -4.88 6.44
N ILE A 93 -0.11 -3.76 6.13
CA ILE A 93 0.47 -2.42 6.20
C ILE A 93 0.41 -1.85 7.62
N THR A 94 -0.70 -2.07 8.33
CA THR A 94 -1.00 -1.39 9.61
C THR A 94 -0.87 -2.29 10.83
N GLY A 95 -0.86 -3.61 10.65
CA GLY A 95 -0.87 -4.61 11.72
C GLY A 95 -2.27 -4.93 12.28
N PHE A 96 -3.35 -4.35 11.74
CA PHE A 96 -4.72 -4.64 12.18
C PHE A 96 -5.73 -4.55 11.03
N ARG A 97 -6.90 -5.19 11.16
CA ARG A 97 -7.94 -5.17 10.12
C ARG A 97 -8.64 -3.79 10.02
N PRO A 98 -9.06 -3.37 8.82
CA PRO A 98 -9.55 -2.00 8.58
C PRO A 98 -10.83 -1.64 9.32
N PHE A 99 -11.71 -2.61 9.60
CA PHE A 99 -13.06 -2.31 10.07
C PHE A 99 -13.36 -3.06 11.37
N LEU A 100 -13.32 -2.34 12.50
CA LEU A 100 -13.78 -2.79 13.84
C LEU A 100 -13.51 -4.29 14.13
N PRO A 101 -12.24 -4.72 14.17
CA PRO A 101 -11.84 -6.14 14.09
C PRO A 101 -12.49 -7.08 15.11
N ASN A 102 -12.83 -6.57 16.28
CA ASN A 102 -13.31 -7.37 17.43
C ASN A 102 -14.83 -7.26 17.65
N TRP A 103 -15.53 -6.54 16.78
CA TRP A 103 -16.97 -6.34 16.90
C TRP A 103 -17.75 -7.56 16.37
N GLN A 104 -18.90 -7.87 16.99
CA GLN A 104 -19.76 -8.94 16.52
C GLN A 104 -20.39 -8.58 15.17
N PRO A 105 -20.67 -9.57 14.28
CA PRO A 105 -21.10 -9.30 12.90
C PRO A 105 -22.29 -8.36 12.74
N VAL A 106 -23.30 -8.46 13.61
CA VAL A 106 -24.50 -7.61 13.54
C VAL A 106 -24.17 -6.15 13.86
N GLN A 107 -23.40 -5.92 14.93
CA GLN A 107 -22.97 -4.58 15.35
C GLN A 107 -21.99 -3.98 14.33
N TRP A 108 -21.04 -4.81 13.87
CA TRP A 108 -20.08 -4.48 12.83
C TRP A 108 -20.79 -4.03 11.56
N HIS A 109 -21.74 -4.83 11.05
CA HIS A 109 -22.46 -4.53 9.81
C HIS A 109 -23.24 -3.22 9.93
N SER A 110 -24.00 -3.05 11.02
CA SER A 110 -24.77 -1.82 11.26
C SER A 110 -23.90 -0.56 11.32
N LYS A 111 -22.66 -0.67 11.80
CA LYS A 111 -21.76 0.48 11.97
C LYS A 111 -20.94 0.76 10.71
N VAL A 112 -20.31 -0.26 10.13
CA VAL A 112 -19.44 -0.13 8.95
C VAL A 112 -20.26 0.22 7.70
N ARG A 113 -21.53 -0.15 7.62
CA ARG A 113 -22.45 0.30 6.55
C ARG A 113 -22.59 1.83 6.46
N GLN A 114 -22.26 2.57 7.53
CA GLN A 114 -22.33 4.04 7.56
C GLN A 114 -21.09 4.69 6.93
N LYS A 115 -20.08 3.92 6.54
CA LYS A 115 -18.84 4.43 5.96
C LYS A 115 -19.09 5.14 4.63
N SER A 116 -18.28 6.15 4.34
CA SER A 116 -18.20 6.77 3.01
C SER A 116 -17.54 5.84 1.99
N GLU A 117 -17.68 6.16 0.70
CA GLU A 117 -16.98 5.45 -0.38
C GLU A 117 -15.45 5.50 -0.23
N MET A 118 -14.93 6.58 0.37
CA MET A 118 -13.49 6.84 0.54
C MET A 118 -12.93 6.28 1.85
N ASP A 119 -13.78 5.88 2.80
CA ASP A 119 -13.32 5.38 4.09
C ASP A 119 -12.67 3.99 3.93
N ILE A 120 -11.42 3.88 4.36
CA ILE A 120 -10.64 2.64 4.35
C ILE A 120 -10.40 2.08 5.75
N VAL A 121 -10.70 2.85 6.80
CA VAL A 121 -10.59 2.41 8.19
C VAL A 121 -11.76 2.92 9.02
N VAL A 122 -12.28 2.04 9.87
CA VAL A 122 -13.25 2.34 10.92
C VAL A 122 -12.72 1.73 12.21
N SER A 123 -12.28 2.58 13.13
CA SER A 123 -11.62 2.20 14.38
C SER A 123 -12.36 2.76 15.60
N GLU A 124 -12.12 2.14 16.75
CA GLU A 124 -12.59 2.62 18.04
C GLU A 124 -11.40 3.22 18.79
N ASP A 125 -11.51 4.45 19.26
CA ASP A 125 -10.46 5.10 20.03
C ASP A 125 -10.48 4.67 21.52
N LEU A 126 -9.52 5.18 22.31
CA LEU A 126 -9.39 4.83 23.73
C LEU A 126 -10.62 5.24 24.57
N ASN A 127 -11.46 6.16 24.08
CA ASN A 127 -12.69 6.60 24.74
C ASN A 127 -13.91 5.79 24.29
N GLY A 128 -13.73 4.78 23.43
CA GLY A 128 -14.83 4.02 22.83
C GLY A 128 -15.53 4.75 21.69
N ALA A 129 -14.98 5.87 21.19
CA ALA A 129 -15.59 6.59 20.09
C ALA A 129 -15.18 5.97 18.75
N VAL A 130 -16.18 5.68 17.91
CA VAL A 130 -15.96 5.14 16.56
C VAL A 130 -15.59 6.27 15.60
N LYS A 131 -14.40 6.16 15.00
CA LYS A 131 -13.86 7.08 14.00
C LYS A 131 -13.83 6.43 12.63
N PHE A 132 -14.19 7.20 11.61
CA PHE A 132 -14.12 6.82 10.20
C PHE A 132 -13.00 7.65 9.55
N SER A 133 -12.20 7.05 8.68
CA SER A 133 -11.15 7.78 7.97
C SER A 133 -10.90 7.21 6.58
N SER A 134 -10.65 8.11 5.64
CA SER A 134 -10.16 7.80 4.30
C SER A 134 -8.64 7.72 4.22
N SER A 135 -7.94 8.09 5.29
CA SER A 135 -6.48 8.09 5.36
C SER A 135 -5.91 6.81 5.94
N LEU A 136 -4.78 6.38 5.40
CA LEU A 136 -4.05 5.22 5.87
C LEU A 136 -3.45 5.50 7.26
N PRO A 137 -3.72 4.67 8.28
CA PRO A 137 -3.22 4.92 9.63
C PRO A 137 -1.69 4.94 9.73
N TYR A 138 -1.19 5.77 10.66
CA TYR A 138 0.20 5.79 11.11
C TYR A 138 0.27 5.20 12.54
N PRO A 139 1.28 4.39 12.88
CA PRO A 139 2.53 4.13 12.15
C PRO A 139 2.38 3.04 11.08
N ASN A 140 3.10 3.20 9.98
CA ASN A 140 3.31 2.15 8.98
C ASN A 140 4.71 2.30 8.37
N ASN A 141 5.18 1.26 7.67
CA ASN A 141 6.54 1.18 7.14
C ASN A 141 6.65 1.58 5.65
N LEU A 142 5.61 2.22 5.09
CA LEU A 142 5.63 2.69 3.71
C LEU A 142 6.26 4.08 3.60
N ASN A 143 6.87 4.38 2.45
CA ASN A 143 7.20 5.77 2.12
C ASN A 143 5.94 6.58 1.78
N SER A 144 6.08 7.91 1.81
CA SER A 144 4.98 8.85 1.59
C SER A 144 4.23 8.64 0.28
N VAL A 145 4.96 8.33 -0.81
CA VAL A 145 4.36 8.12 -2.14
C VAL A 145 3.58 6.82 -2.17
N LEU A 146 4.15 5.71 -1.67
CA LEU A 146 3.44 4.43 -1.62
C LEU A 146 2.23 4.49 -0.69
N ALA A 147 2.35 5.14 0.48
CA ALA A 147 1.22 5.33 1.40
C ALA A 147 0.06 6.04 0.69
N GLN A 148 0.33 7.17 0.03
CA GLN A 148 -0.70 7.95 -0.69
C GLN A 148 -1.32 7.17 -1.86
N ARG A 149 -0.53 6.41 -2.61
CA ARG A 149 -1.02 5.63 -3.77
C ARG A 149 -1.82 4.42 -3.33
N LEU A 150 -1.33 3.67 -2.34
CA LEU A 150 -2.00 2.49 -1.80
C LEU A 150 -3.27 2.85 -1.03
N GLU A 151 -3.32 4.00 -0.37
CA GLU A 151 -4.54 4.54 0.25
C GLU A 151 -5.68 4.64 -0.78
N LYS A 152 -5.42 5.27 -1.93
CA LYS A 152 -6.40 5.39 -3.01
C LYS A 152 -6.77 4.03 -3.61
N TRP A 153 -5.80 3.14 -3.77
CA TRP A 153 -6.07 1.79 -4.25
C TRP A 153 -6.94 0.99 -3.25
N LEU A 154 -6.70 1.13 -1.94
CA LEU A 154 -7.50 0.51 -0.89
C LEU A 154 -8.95 1.02 -0.91
N GLN A 155 -9.20 2.28 -1.28
CA GLN A 155 -10.57 2.79 -1.47
C GLN A 155 -11.33 2.00 -2.53
N LEU A 156 -10.66 1.58 -3.61
CA LEU A 156 -11.26 0.73 -4.65
C LEU A 156 -11.58 -0.67 -4.11
N MET A 157 -10.69 -1.25 -3.31
CA MET A 157 -10.77 -2.62 -2.81
C MET A 157 -11.74 -2.76 -1.63
N LEU A 158 -11.78 -1.77 -0.75
CA LEU A 158 -12.61 -1.70 0.46
C LEU A 158 -13.92 -0.94 0.23
N MET A 159 -14.33 -0.80 -1.03
CA MET A 159 -15.61 -0.22 -1.43
C MET A 159 -16.77 -1.10 -0.93
N TRP A 160 -17.76 -0.49 -0.26
CA TRP A 160 -18.93 -1.22 0.22
C TRP A 160 -19.80 -1.74 -0.94
N HIS A 161 -20.02 -0.90 -1.95
CA HIS A 161 -20.91 -1.23 -3.07
C HIS A 161 -20.32 -2.35 -3.96
N PRO A 162 -20.96 -3.53 -4.04
CA PRO A 162 -20.34 -4.74 -4.58
C PRO A 162 -20.01 -4.66 -6.07
N ARG A 163 -20.77 -3.88 -6.87
CA ARG A 163 -20.51 -3.70 -8.31
C ARG A 163 -19.50 -2.59 -8.62
N GLN A 164 -19.31 -1.64 -7.70
CA GLN A 164 -18.35 -0.55 -7.89
C GLN A 164 -16.97 -0.94 -7.35
N ARG A 165 -16.92 -1.86 -6.38
CA ARG A 165 -15.67 -2.39 -5.85
C ARG A 165 -14.75 -2.91 -6.96
N GLY A 166 -13.50 -2.47 -6.92
CA GLY A 166 -12.48 -2.79 -7.91
C GLY A 166 -12.62 -2.06 -9.26
N THR A 167 -13.56 -1.11 -9.38
CA THR A 167 -13.70 -0.27 -10.58
C THR A 167 -12.75 0.91 -10.50
N ASP A 168 -11.72 0.91 -11.34
CA ASP A 168 -10.77 2.00 -11.43
C ASP A 168 -11.27 3.11 -12.38
N PRO A 169 -11.06 4.40 -12.07
CA PRO A 169 -11.51 5.50 -12.94
C PRO A 169 -10.89 5.52 -14.34
N VAL A 170 -9.69 4.96 -14.52
CA VAL A 170 -8.98 4.88 -15.81
C VAL A 170 -9.25 3.55 -16.49
N TYR A 171 -9.18 2.43 -15.76
CA TYR A 171 -9.27 1.09 -16.32
C TYR A 171 -10.67 0.48 -16.31
N GLY A 172 -11.63 1.11 -15.64
CA GLY A 172 -13.01 0.65 -15.56
C GLY A 172 -13.21 -0.55 -14.61
N PRO A 173 -14.30 -1.32 -14.77
CA PRO A 173 -14.63 -2.45 -13.91
C PRO A 173 -13.54 -3.54 -13.92
N ASN A 174 -13.19 -4.07 -12.73
CA ASN A 174 -12.06 -4.99 -12.53
C ASN A 174 -10.68 -4.39 -12.86
N GLY A 175 -10.60 -3.06 -13.00
CA GLY A 175 -9.38 -2.32 -13.27
C GLY A 175 -8.41 -2.23 -12.09
N CYS A 176 -8.80 -2.65 -10.88
CA CYS A 176 -7.99 -2.55 -9.67
C CYS A 176 -6.63 -3.27 -9.74
N PHE A 177 -6.51 -4.35 -10.52
CA PHE A 177 -5.22 -5.03 -10.70
C PHE A 177 -4.26 -4.21 -11.56
N LYS A 178 -4.74 -3.56 -12.63
CA LYS A 178 -3.92 -2.65 -13.44
C LYS A 178 -3.52 -1.40 -12.66
N ALA A 179 -4.45 -0.87 -11.87
CA ALA A 179 -4.16 0.24 -10.95
C ALA A 179 -3.06 -0.13 -9.94
N LEU A 180 -3.03 -1.38 -9.45
CA LEU A 180 -1.95 -1.87 -8.60
C LEU A 180 -0.64 -2.06 -9.37
N ASP A 181 -0.69 -2.60 -10.60
CA ASP A 181 0.48 -2.76 -11.44
C ASP A 181 1.18 -1.39 -11.66
N ASP A 182 0.42 -0.31 -11.88
CA ASP A 182 0.98 1.06 -11.98
C ASP A 182 1.75 1.48 -10.72
N ILE A 183 1.24 1.12 -9.54
CA ILE A 183 1.90 1.42 -8.25
C ILE A 183 3.16 0.57 -8.09
N LEU A 184 3.09 -0.72 -8.42
CA LEU A 184 4.19 -1.68 -8.28
C LEU A 184 5.33 -1.39 -9.26
N ASN A 185 5.04 -0.80 -10.41
CA ASN A 185 6.01 -0.45 -11.43
C ASN A 185 6.65 0.94 -11.23
N LEU A 186 6.27 1.68 -10.18
CA LEU A 186 6.90 2.95 -9.86
C LEU A 186 8.39 2.78 -9.56
N LYS A 187 9.21 3.59 -10.23
CA LYS A 187 10.61 3.79 -9.88
C LYS A 187 10.68 4.95 -8.89
N LEU A 188 11.09 4.66 -7.66
CA LEU A 188 11.15 5.65 -6.58
C LEU A 188 12.62 5.93 -6.23
N VAL A 189 12.95 7.20 -6.09
CA VAL A 189 14.23 7.67 -5.56
C VAL A 189 14.00 8.24 -4.17
N HIS A 190 14.83 7.83 -3.20
CA HIS A 190 14.74 8.28 -1.82
C HIS A 190 15.93 9.20 -1.51
N ILE A 191 15.64 10.40 -1.00
CA ILE A 191 16.65 11.43 -0.74
C ILE A 191 16.53 11.86 0.71
N LEU A 192 17.56 11.56 1.51
CA LEU A 192 17.68 12.05 2.88
C LEU A 192 18.32 13.43 2.85
N ASN A 193 17.53 14.46 3.19
CA ASN A 193 18.04 15.81 3.38
C ASN A 193 18.84 15.88 4.68
N MET A 194 20.15 16.06 4.60
CA MET A 194 21.02 16.09 5.78
C MET A 194 20.89 17.37 6.60
N VAL A 195 20.27 18.42 6.04
CA VAL A 195 19.95 19.66 6.77
C VAL A 195 18.79 19.43 7.75
N THR A 196 17.78 18.66 7.35
CA THR A 196 16.53 18.49 8.10
C THR A 196 16.31 17.08 8.66
N GLY A 197 17.11 16.10 8.23
CA GLY A 197 16.92 14.66 8.49
C GLY A 197 15.62 14.08 7.93
N ILE A 198 14.97 14.76 7.00
CA ILE A 198 13.72 14.30 6.37
C ILE A 198 14.03 13.52 5.09
N ILE A 199 13.34 12.40 4.89
CA ILE A 199 13.42 11.61 3.65
C ILE A 199 12.34 12.09 2.69
N HIS A 200 12.78 12.62 1.55
CA HIS A 200 11.93 12.95 0.41
C HIS A 200 11.90 11.77 -0.57
N THR A 201 10.73 11.45 -1.13
CA THR A 201 10.58 10.34 -2.09
C THR A 201 10.02 10.86 -3.40
N TYR A 202 10.73 10.59 -4.48
CA TYR A 202 10.40 11.07 -5.81
C TYR A 202 10.10 9.91 -6.75
N PRO A 203 8.89 9.80 -7.32
CA PRO A 203 8.67 8.94 -8.47
C PRO A 203 9.42 9.53 -9.67
N VAL A 204 10.19 8.70 -10.36
CA VAL A 204 10.98 9.09 -11.54
C VAL A 204 10.65 8.20 -12.74
N THR A 205 10.80 8.73 -13.95
CA THR A 205 10.71 7.95 -15.20
C THR A 205 12.09 7.51 -15.67
N GLU A 206 12.16 6.58 -16.63
CA GLU A 206 13.45 6.11 -17.17
C GLU A 206 14.26 7.21 -17.84
N ASP A 207 13.56 8.14 -18.49
CA ASP A 207 14.15 9.24 -19.26
C ASP A 207 14.33 10.53 -18.45
N GLU A 208 13.94 10.56 -17.16
CA GLU A 208 14.06 11.77 -16.35
C GLU A 208 15.53 12.09 -16.08
N SER A 209 15.96 13.30 -16.45
CA SER A 209 17.32 13.77 -16.22
C SER A 209 17.59 14.10 -14.76
N LEU A 210 18.87 14.07 -14.35
CA LEU A 210 19.23 14.44 -12.98
C LEU A 210 18.90 15.91 -12.70
N GLN A 211 18.98 16.80 -13.69
CA GLN A 211 18.61 18.22 -13.55
C GLN A 211 17.11 18.37 -13.21
N SER A 212 16.23 17.61 -13.89
CA SER A 212 14.80 17.60 -13.57
C SER A 212 14.54 17.16 -12.12
N LEU A 213 15.25 16.13 -11.65
CA LEU A 213 15.17 15.69 -10.27
C LEU A 213 15.68 16.77 -9.30
N LYS A 214 16.82 17.41 -9.58
CA LYS A 214 17.36 18.52 -8.78
C LYS A 214 16.39 19.70 -8.64
N ALA A 215 15.70 20.07 -9.71
CA ALA A 215 14.66 21.11 -9.67
C ALA A 215 13.51 20.74 -8.71
N ARG A 216 13.10 19.47 -8.68
CA ARG A 216 12.06 18.98 -7.75
C ARG A 216 12.55 18.96 -6.31
N ILE A 217 13.80 18.56 -6.08
CA ILE A 217 14.45 18.63 -4.75
C ILE A 217 14.48 20.08 -4.26
N GLN A 218 14.83 21.03 -5.13
CA GLN A 218 14.87 22.44 -4.78
C GLN A 218 13.50 22.94 -4.29
N ASN A 219 12.40 22.52 -4.92
CA ASN A 219 11.05 22.92 -4.50
C ASN A 219 10.68 22.43 -3.08
N ASP A 220 11.12 21.24 -2.69
CA ASP A 220 10.80 20.68 -1.37
C ASP A 220 11.79 21.08 -0.27
N THR A 221 13.04 21.38 -0.62
CA THR A 221 14.13 21.62 0.33
C THR A 221 14.58 23.08 0.39
N GLY A 222 14.30 23.86 -0.66
CA GLY A 222 14.80 25.22 -0.84
C GLY A 222 16.27 25.33 -1.23
N ILE A 223 17.00 24.21 -1.39
CA ILE A 223 18.43 24.19 -1.74
C ILE A 223 18.57 24.38 -3.27
N PRO A 224 19.26 25.44 -3.76
CA PRO A 224 19.48 25.67 -5.18
C PRO A 224 20.19 24.51 -5.88
N GLU A 225 19.89 24.24 -7.16
CA GLU A 225 20.48 23.11 -7.91
C GLU A 225 22.02 23.09 -7.89
N GLU A 226 22.65 24.27 -7.92
CA GLU A 226 24.11 24.47 -7.83
C GLU A 226 24.70 24.10 -6.47
N ASP A 227 23.92 24.23 -5.40
CA ASP A 227 24.34 23.96 -4.02
C ASP A 227 24.00 22.53 -3.57
N GLN A 228 23.22 21.80 -4.36
CA GLN A 228 22.86 20.40 -4.09
C GLN A 228 24.04 19.45 -4.37
N GLU A 229 24.68 18.96 -3.31
CA GLU A 229 25.61 17.84 -3.35
C GLU A 229 24.87 16.53 -3.01
N LEU A 230 24.73 15.65 -4.01
CA LEU A 230 24.01 14.37 -3.90
C LEU A 230 25.00 13.21 -3.87
N LEU A 231 25.06 12.49 -2.75
CA LEU A 231 26.00 11.39 -2.52
C LEU A 231 25.25 10.06 -2.33
N GLN A 232 25.79 8.98 -2.89
CA GLN A 232 25.37 7.61 -2.58
C GLN A 232 26.01 7.11 -1.28
N GLU A 233 25.56 5.97 -0.77
CA GLU A 233 26.13 5.32 0.44
C GLU A 233 27.65 5.17 0.42
N ALA A 234 28.24 4.89 -0.75
CA ALA A 234 29.69 4.76 -0.92
C ALA A 234 30.45 6.11 -0.90
N GLY A 235 29.76 7.23 -0.67
CA GLY A 235 30.34 8.59 -0.74
C GLY A 235 30.62 9.08 -2.16
N LEU A 236 30.05 8.42 -3.17
CA LEU A 236 30.19 8.79 -4.58
C LEU A 236 29.13 9.82 -4.97
N ALA A 237 29.56 10.90 -5.60
CA ALA A 237 28.66 11.89 -6.18
C ALA A 237 27.91 11.31 -7.39
N LEU A 238 26.65 11.72 -7.55
CA LEU A 238 25.85 11.36 -8.72
C LEU A 238 26.45 11.95 -10.00
N ILE A 239 26.34 11.20 -11.10
CA ILE A 239 26.91 11.56 -12.40
C ILE A 239 25.89 12.43 -13.16
N PRO A 240 26.21 13.69 -13.51
CA PRO A 240 25.23 14.63 -14.10
C PRO A 240 24.60 14.19 -15.42
N ASP A 241 25.37 13.51 -16.28
CA ASP A 241 24.91 13.07 -17.61
C ASP A 241 24.09 11.77 -17.57
N LYS A 242 24.02 11.11 -16.41
CA LYS A 242 23.19 9.92 -16.23
C LYS A 242 21.76 10.31 -15.81
N PRO A 243 20.76 9.51 -16.19
CA PRO A 243 19.38 9.75 -15.76
C PRO A 243 19.23 9.66 -14.23
N ALA A 244 18.14 10.21 -13.71
CA ALA A 244 17.79 10.18 -12.30
C ALA A 244 17.66 8.75 -11.74
N THR A 245 17.33 7.79 -12.60
CA THR A 245 17.26 6.36 -12.27
C THR A 245 18.59 5.75 -11.83
N GLN A 246 19.73 6.45 -12.03
CA GLN A 246 21.03 6.01 -11.50
C GLN A 246 21.06 5.85 -9.97
N CYS A 247 20.12 6.49 -9.27
CA CYS A 247 19.98 6.37 -7.81
C CYS A 247 19.39 5.02 -7.37
N ILE A 248 18.81 4.28 -8.31
CA ILE A 248 18.12 3.03 -8.03
C ILE A 248 19.05 1.87 -8.36
N SER A 249 19.37 1.05 -7.36
CA SER A 249 20.10 -0.20 -7.55
C SER A 249 19.24 -1.18 -8.36
N GLU A 250 19.84 -1.75 -9.41
CA GLU A 250 19.22 -2.74 -10.30
C GLU A 250 19.01 -4.12 -9.62
N GLY A 251 19.22 -4.22 -8.31
CA GLY A 251 18.94 -5.44 -7.54
C GLY A 251 17.47 -5.85 -7.62
N LYS A 252 17.22 -7.15 -7.87
CA LYS A 252 15.87 -7.73 -7.92
C LYS A 252 15.14 -7.55 -6.57
N LEU A 253 13.87 -7.13 -6.64
CA LEU A 253 13.00 -6.88 -5.49
C LEU A 253 12.85 -8.13 -4.60
N ASN A 254 13.33 -8.07 -3.36
CA ASN A 254 13.15 -9.09 -2.31
C ASN A 254 12.54 -8.48 -1.04
N GLU A 255 12.21 -9.30 -0.04
CA GLU A 255 11.49 -8.86 1.17
C GLU A 255 12.35 -8.01 2.13
N GLY A 256 13.67 -8.02 1.94
CA GLY A 256 14.62 -7.25 2.75
C GLY A 256 14.95 -5.87 2.19
N ARG A 257 14.41 -5.47 1.01
CA ARG A 257 14.63 -4.13 0.46
C ARG A 257 13.85 -3.10 1.28
N THR A 258 14.54 -2.48 2.23
CA THR A 258 14.06 -1.27 2.92
C THR A 258 14.39 -0.04 2.08
N LEU A 259 13.88 1.12 2.51
CA LEU A 259 14.26 2.43 1.96
C LEU A 259 15.77 2.68 1.99
N ASP A 260 16.51 1.95 2.84
CA ASP A 260 17.93 2.15 3.08
C ASP A 260 18.81 1.64 1.91
N MET A 261 18.30 0.74 1.06
CA MET A 261 19.12 0.14 -0.01
C MET A 261 19.35 1.04 -1.24
N ASP A 262 18.61 2.15 -1.36
CA ASP A 262 18.68 3.09 -2.50
C ASP A 262 18.60 4.55 -2.05
N LEU A 263 19.16 4.83 -0.88
CA LEU A 263 19.13 6.16 -0.28
C LEU A 263 20.24 7.04 -0.85
N VAL A 264 19.87 8.23 -1.32
CA VAL A 264 20.80 9.30 -1.69
C VAL A 264 20.81 10.33 -0.56
N PHE A 265 21.99 10.79 -0.18
CA PHE A 265 22.20 11.81 0.84
C PHE A 265 22.35 13.15 0.17
N LEU A 266 21.51 14.12 0.55
CA LEU A 266 21.55 15.49 0.07
C LEU A 266 22.25 16.39 1.09
N PHE A 267 23.30 17.05 0.64
CA PHE A 267 24.05 18.08 1.36
C PHE A 267 23.89 19.43 0.65
N ASP A 268 23.99 20.48 1.44
CA ASP A 268 23.95 21.87 1.00
C ASP A 268 25.36 22.47 1.06
N ASN A 269 25.95 22.75 -0.09
CA ASN A 269 27.30 23.32 -0.22
C ASN A 269 27.41 24.74 0.35
N SER A 270 26.29 25.45 0.50
CA SER A 270 26.29 26.79 1.11
C SER A 270 26.49 26.73 2.63
N LYS A 271 26.26 25.57 3.25
CA LYS A 271 26.36 25.37 4.70
C LYS A 271 27.75 24.89 5.12
N ILE A 272 28.39 25.70 5.97
CA ILE A 272 29.66 25.36 6.62
C ILE A 272 29.48 24.53 7.92
N THR A 273 28.28 24.56 8.51
CA THR A 273 27.95 23.84 9.75
C THR A 273 26.48 23.41 9.74
N TYR A 274 26.22 22.21 10.26
CA TYR A 274 24.86 21.68 10.43
C TYR A 274 24.45 21.79 11.90
N GLU A 275 23.18 22.13 12.15
CA GLU A 275 22.64 22.14 13.50
C GLU A 275 22.56 20.71 14.05
N THR A 276 22.80 20.56 15.36
CA THR A 276 22.84 19.24 16.01
C THR A 276 21.44 18.69 16.34
N GLN A 277 20.39 19.51 16.27
CA GLN A 277 19.03 19.11 16.59
C GLN A 277 18.19 19.01 15.32
N ILE A 278 17.78 17.78 15.02
CA ILE A 278 16.79 17.49 13.99
C ILE A 278 15.46 17.18 14.68
N SER A 279 14.35 17.71 14.14
CA SER A 279 13.01 17.44 14.68
C SER A 279 12.69 15.94 14.57
N PRO A 280 12.31 15.27 15.68
CA PRO A 280 11.99 13.85 15.65
C PRO A 280 10.69 13.59 14.88
N ARG A 281 10.50 12.35 14.40
CA ARG A 281 9.26 11.97 13.69
C ARG A 281 8.03 12.21 14.59
N PRO A 282 6.92 12.72 14.02
CA PRO A 282 5.67 12.85 14.77
C PRO A 282 5.17 11.47 15.20
N GLN A 283 4.63 11.39 16.41
CA GLN A 283 4.11 10.16 16.98
C GLN A 283 2.62 9.98 16.64
N PRO A 284 2.11 8.73 16.59
CA PRO A 284 0.68 8.47 16.37
C PRO A 284 -0.21 9.14 17.42
N GLU A 285 -1.48 9.38 17.08
CA GLU A 285 -2.48 10.00 17.99
C GLU A 285 -2.57 9.26 19.33
N SER A 286 -2.65 7.93 19.30
CA SER A 286 -2.76 7.11 20.51
C SER A 286 -1.54 7.22 21.42
N VAL A 287 -0.34 7.33 20.84
CA VAL A 287 0.89 7.50 21.62
C VAL A 287 0.93 8.89 22.24
N SER A 288 0.58 9.92 21.47
CA SER A 288 0.49 11.30 21.96
C SER A 288 -0.55 11.44 23.08
N CYS A 289 -1.67 10.72 22.98
CA CYS A 289 -2.73 10.69 24.01
C CYS A 289 -2.28 10.03 25.31
N ILE A 290 -1.42 9.01 25.26
CA ILE A 290 -0.91 8.30 26.46
C ILE A 290 0.24 9.08 27.12
N LEU A 291 0.97 9.89 26.35
CA LEU A 291 2.06 10.73 26.86
C LEU A 291 1.59 11.98 27.61
N GLN A 292 0.32 12.37 27.47
CA GLN A 292 -0.29 13.52 28.16
C GLN A 292 -0.88 13.11 29.51
#